data_AF-A0A933F6B4-F1
#
_entry.id   AF-A0A933F6B4-F1
#
_cell.length_a   1.000
_cell.length_b   1.000
_cell.length_c   1.000
_cell.angle_alpha   90.00
_cell.angle_beta   90.00
_cell.angle_gamma   90.00
#
_symmetry.space_group_name_H-M   'P 1'
#
loop_
_entity.id
_entity.type
_entity.pdbx_description
1 polymer ?
#
loop_
_entity_poly.entity_id
_entity_poly.type
_entity_poly.pdbx_seq_one_letter_code
_entity_poly.pdbx_strand_id
1 'polypeptide(L)'
;MKTIVIRLARVIGAAVVVSAGLQLAGADEGTKQAAVVGGELATIANQLRLRPETALDFTKVSGEYCFDVNLGAGGHMHHHAVDPTKTQEDVIDFVNAEPLIRAGVKLDTMPRFPGKLGGMTPNQWYLLPAGELEPHHGITFPFPLLIRAVNLK
;
A
#
# COMPACT_ATOMS: atom_id res chain seq x y z
N MET A 1 -4.79 -63.84 -11.02
CA MET A 1 -4.83 -63.02 -9.78
C MET A 1 -4.33 -61.62 -10.11
N LYS A 2 -4.94 -60.59 -9.49
CA LYS A 2 -4.48 -59.18 -9.43
C LYS A 2 -4.20 -58.44 -10.75
N THR A 3 -5.12 -57.55 -11.11
CA THR A 3 -4.80 -56.27 -11.77
C THR A 3 -5.45 -55.15 -10.94
N ILE A 4 -4.70 -54.08 -10.68
CA ILE A 4 -5.05 -52.97 -9.78
C ILE A 4 -5.65 -51.79 -10.57
N VAL A 5 -6.22 -50.80 -9.85
CA VAL A 5 -6.67 -49.41 -10.21
C VAL A 5 -7.93 -49.29 -11.10
N ILE A 6 -8.77 -48.24 -11.06
CA ILE A 6 -8.76 -46.95 -10.30
C ILE A 6 -10.14 -46.64 -9.65
N ARG A 7 -10.19 -46.32 -8.34
CA ARG A 7 -11.11 -45.38 -7.65
C ARG A 7 -10.37 -44.84 -6.40
N LEU A 8 -10.50 -43.59 -5.95
CA LEU A 8 -11.35 -42.46 -6.33
C LEU A 8 -10.57 -41.14 -6.10
N ALA A 9 -10.89 -40.08 -6.85
CA ALA A 9 -10.34 -38.74 -6.58
C ALA A 9 -11.18 -37.98 -5.53
N ARG A 10 -10.63 -36.85 -5.02
CA ARG A 10 -11.21 -35.89 -4.04
C ARG A 10 -11.15 -36.42 -2.59
N VAL A 11 -10.91 -35.62 -1.55
CA VAL A 11 -10.94 -34.15 -1.40
C VAL A 11 -9.71 -33.67 -0.60
N ILE A 12 -8.97 -32.68 -1.11
CA ILE A 12 -8.04 -31.86 -0.31
C ILE A 12 -8.34 -30.39 -0.63
N GLY A 13 -9.34 -29.82 0.04
CA GLY A 13 -9.81 -28.45 -0.22
C GLY A 13 -10.34 -27.68 1.00
N ALA A 14 -10.33 -28.29 2.20
CA ALA A 14 -10.89 -27.67 3.41
C ALA A 14 -10.06 -27.88 4.70
N ALA A 15 -8.99 -28.70 4.66
CA ALA A 15 -8.28 -29.13 5.87
C ALA A 15 -7.12 -28.22 6.31
N VAL A 16 -6.61 -27.33 5.44
CA VAL A 16 -5.37 -26.58 5.68
C VAL A 16 -5.57 -25.36 6.61
N VAL A 17 -6.78 -24.81 6.69
CA VAL A 17 -7.05 -23.55 7.42
C VAL A 17 -7.25 -23.79 8.93
N VAL A 18 -7.71 -24.97 9.34
CA VAL A 18 -8.07 -25.24 10.75
C VAL A 18 -6.85 -25.61 11.61
N SER A 19 -5.81 -26.21 11.03
CA SER A 19 -4.59 -26.58 11.79
C SER A 19 -3.71 -25.38 12.16
N ALA A 20 -3.66 -24.35 11.30
CA ALA A 20 -2.81 -23.17 11.51
C ALA A 20 -3.15 -22.41 12.81
N GLY A 21 -4.44 -22.33 13.18
CA GLY A 21 -4.88 -21.65 14.40
C GLY A 21 -4.50 -22.36 15.70
N LEU A 22 -4.33 -23.69 15.68
CA LEU A 22 -3.98 -24.48 16.87
C LEU A 22 -2.47 -24.54 17.14
N GLN A 23 -1.65 -24.34 16.11
CA GLN A 23 -0.20 -24.54 16.16
C GLN A 23 0.57 -23.30 16.64
N LEU A 24 -0.05 -22.11 16.64
CA LEU A 24 0.58 -20.87 17.11
C LEU A 24 0.44 -20.62 18.63
N ALA A 25 -0.37 -21.40 19.35
CA ALA A 25 -0.62 -21.22 20.77
C ALA A 25 0.63 -21.42 21.66
N GLY A 26 1.64 -22.15 21.17
CA GLY A 26 2.94 -22.35 21.83
C GLY A 26 4.14 -21.81 21.06
N ALA A 27 3.92 -20.99 20.02
CA ALA A 27 4.98 -20.39 19.23
C ALA A 27 5.64 -19.21 19.96
N ASP A 28 6.91 -18.92 19.63
CA ASP A 28 7.56 -17.69 20.06
C ASP A 28 6.98 -16.45 19.33
N GLU A 29 7.25 -15.25 19.85
CA GLU A 29 6.71 -14.01 19.28
C GLU A 29 7.23 -13.70 17.87
N GLY A 30 8.45 -14.13 17.52
CA GLY A 30 8.98 -13.99 16.15
C GLY A 30 8.22 -14.88 15.16
N THR A 31 7.93 -16.12 15.53
CA THR A 31 7.10 -17.05 14.75
C THR A 31 5.66 -16.54 14.60
N LYS A 32 5.07 -15.96 15.65
CA LYS A 32 3.75 -15.30 15.57
C LYS A 32 3.77 -14.10 14.63
N GLN A 33 4.75 -13.22 14.75
CA GLN A 33 4.89 -12.04 13.89
C GLN A 33 5.09 -12.44 12.42
N ALA A 34 5.88 -13.48 12.14
CA ALA A 34 6.07 -14.00 10.78
C ALA A 34 4.76 -14.51 10.16
N ALA A 35 3.87 -15.11 10.96
CA ALA A 35 2.55 -15.53 10.49
C ALA A 35 1.64 -14.33 10.15
N VAL A 36 1.70 -13.24 10.93
CA VAL A 36 0.97 -11.99 10.63
C VAL A 36 1.48 -11.36 9.33
N VAL A 37 2.79 -11.19 9.19
CA VAL A 37 3.43 -10.65 7.97
C VAL A 37 3.07 -11.49 6.73
N GLY A 38 3.10 -12.82 6.85
CA GLY A 38 2.66 -13.71 5.77
C GLY A 38 1.18 -13.52 5.39
N GLY A 39 0.32 -13.28 6.38
CA GLY A 39 -1.10 -12.97 6.17
C GLY A 39 -1.35 -11.63 5.47
N GLU A 40 -0.63 -10.58 5.85
CA GLU A 40 -0.71 -9.26 5.20
C GLU A 40 -0.25 -9.32 3.74
N LEU A 41 0.93 -9.90 3.49
CA LEU A 41 1.48 -10.06 2.13
C LEU A 41 0.54 -10.89 1.23
N ALA A 42 -0.01 -11.99 1.76
CA ALA A 42 -1.00 -12.80 1.04
C ALA A 42 -2.30 -12.04 0.76
N THR A 43 -2.70 -11.11 1.64
CA THR A 43 -3.89 -10.27 1.45
C THR A 43 -3.67 -9.24 0.34
N ILE A 44 -2.54 -8.53 0.35
CA ILE A 44 -2.17 -7.57 -0.70
C ILE A 44 -2.04 -8.27 -2.05
N ALA A 45 -1.34 -9.42 -2.10
CA ALA A 45 -1.20 -10.23 -3.32
C ALA A 45 -2.56 -10.69 -3.88
N ASN A 46 -3.53 -11.01 -3.03
CA ASN A 46 -4.89 -11.36 -3.47
C ASN A 46 -5.67 -10.18 -4.05
N GLN A 47 -5.47 -8.96 -3.54
CA GLN A 47 -6.05 -7.74 -4.13
C GLN A 47 -5.43 -7.46 -5.49
N LEU A 48 -4.10 -7.48 -5.60
CA LEU A 48 -3.39 -7.29 -6.87
C LEU A 48 -3.71 -8.37 -7.91
N ARG A 49 -3.99 -9.61 -7.50
CA ARG A 49 -4.47 -10.66 -8.41
C ARG A 49 -5.84 -10.35 -9.03
N LEU A 50 -6.67 -9.55 -8.36
CA LEU A 50 -7.99 -9.13 -8.85
C LEU A 50 -7.95 -7.83 -9.65
N ARG A 51 -7.04 -6.91 -9.29
CA ARG A 51 -6.86 -5.59 -9.92
C ARG A 51 -5.37 -5.26 -10.08
N PRO A 52 -4.64 -5.93 -10.98
CA PRO A 52 -3.19 -5.77 -11.12
C PRO A 52 -2.78 -4.36 -11.57
N GLU A 53 -3.68 -3.63 -12.23
CA GLU A 53 -3.46 -2.24 -12.66
C GLU A 53 -3.31 -1.24 -11.50
N THR A 54 -3.66 -1.66 -10.28
CA THR A 54 -3.44 -0.91 -9.03
C THR A 54 -1.95 -0.74 -8.72
N ALA A 55 -1.10 -1.70 -9.10
CA ALA A 55 0.34 -1.67 -8.84
C ALA A 55 1.09 -0.93 -9.94
N LEU A 56 1.79 0.16 -9.58
CA LEU A 56 2.55 0.99 -10.50
C LEU A 56 4.03 1.07 -10.07
N ASP A 57 4.93 1.02 -11.04
CA ASP A 57 6.39 1.09 -10.85
C ASP A 57 6.91 2.52 -11.04
N PHE A 58 7.25 3.18 -9.93
CA PHE A 58 7.94 4.47 -9.90
C PHE A 58 9.39 4.34 -9.42
N THR A 59 9.97 3.14 -9.47
CA THR A 59 11.33 2.88 -8.95
C THR A 59 12.43 3.64 -9.68
N LYS A 60 12.16 4.08 -10.92
CA LYS A 60 13.04 4.94 -11.72
C LYS A 60 12.80 6.45 -11.54
N VAL A 61 11.70 6.84 -10.90
CA VAL A 61 11.32 8.24 -10.66
C VAL A 61 11.69 8.64 -9.23
N SER A 62 11.17 7.89 -8.26
CA SER A 62 11.34 8.16 -6.82
C SER A 62 12.00 7.04 -6.04
N GLY A 63 12.10 5.83 -6.60
CA GLY A 63 12.57 4.65 -5.88
C GLY A 63 11.47 3.92 -5.10
N GLU A 64 10.21 4.10 -5.50
CA GLU A 64 9.02 3.59 -4.82
C GLU A 64 8.16 2.69 -5.72
N TYR A 65 7.34 1.84 -5.10
CA TYR A 65 6.17 1.24 -5.73
C TYR A 65 4.90 1.94 -5.26
N CYS A 66 3.96 2.15 -6.17
CA CYS A 66 2.66 2.78 -5.91
C CYS A 66 1.53 1.73 -5.93
N PHE A 67 0.55 1.91 -5.06
CA PHE A 67 -0.70 1.17 -5.00
C PHE A 67 -1.86 2.18 -5.12
N ASP A 68 -2.38 2.37 -6.33
CA ASP A 68 -3.45 3.35 -6.63
C ASP A 68 -4.83 2.70 -6.68
N VAL A 69 -5.62 2.89 -5.63
CA VAL A 69 -7.01 2.42 -5.55
C VAL A 69 -7.98 3.53 -5.97
N ASN A 70 -7.79 4.03 -7.19
CA ASN A 70 -8.60 5.05 -7.86
C ASN A 70 -8.54 6.44 -7.18
N LEU A 71 -7.35 6.96 -6.85
CA LEU A 71 -7.13 8.29 -6.26
C LEU A 71 -7.94 9.40 -6.95
N GLY A 72 -7.95 9.42 -8.29
CA GLY A 72 -8.69 10.42 -9.07
C GLY A 72 -10.20 10.42 -8.84
N ALA A 73 -10.78 9.30 -8.41
CA ALA A 73 -12.20 9.17 -8.07
C ALA A 73 -12.50 9.46 -6.58
N GLY A 74 -11.52 9.98 -5.82
CA GLY A 74 -11.62 10.12 -4.36
C GLY A 74 -11.31 8.84 -3.59
N GLY A 75 -10.66 7.86 -4.24
CA GLY A 75 -10.06 6.71 -3.59
C GLY A 75 -8.78 7.07 -2.84
N HIS A 76 -7.99 6.05 -2.49
CA HIS A 76 -6.70 6.21 -1.83
C HIS A 76 -5.58 5.71 -2.72
N MET A 77 -4.40 6.30 -2.57
CA MET A 77 -3.17 5.81 -3.15
C MET A 77 -2.09 5.86 -2.07
N HIS A 78 -1.20 4.88 -2.08
CA HIS A 78 -0.01 4.93 -1.22
C HIS A 78 1.24 4.46 -1.96
N HIS A 79 2.38 5.04 -1.61
CA HIS A 79 3.70 4.60 -2.06
C HIS A 79 4.43 3.86 -0.93
N HIS A 80 5.28 2.91 -1.31
CA HIS A 80 6.27 2.28 -0.43
C HIS A 80 7.65 2.43 -1.05
N ALA A 81 8.62 2.94 -0.28
CA ALA A 81 10.01 3.00 -0.69
C ALA A 81 10.58 1.57 -0.87
N VAL A 82 11.30 1.32 -1.98
CA VAL A 82 11.97 0.02 -2.23
C VAL A 82 13.06 -0.25 -1.20
N ASP A 83 13.69 0.81 -0.70
CA ASP A 83 14.69 0.75 0.36
C ASP A 83 14.40 1.84 1.40
N PRO A 84 13.59 1.54 2.44
CA PRO A 84 13.29 2.51 3.48
C PRO A 84 14.55 2.94 4.24
N THR A 85 15.68 2.22 4.20
CA THR A 85 16.89 2.70 4.87
C THR A 85 17.45 3.99 4.27
N LYS A 86 17.11 4.30 3.00
CA LYS A 86 17.63 5.45 2.24
C LYS A 86 16.76 6.71 2.28
N THR A 87 15.56 6.66 2.85
CA THR A 87 14.64 7.82 2.92
C THR A 87 14.11 8.03 4.35
N GLN A 88 13.25 9.03 4.55
CA GLN A 88 12.35 9.17 5.70
C GLN A 88 10.88 9.18 5.24
N GLU A 89 10.66 8.98 3.94
CA GLU A 89 9.37 8.91 3.26
C GLU A 89 9.10 7.44 2.90
N ASP A 90 9.15 6.57 3.92
CA ASP A 90 9.15 5.11 3.74
C ASP A 90 7.80 4.61 3.22
N VAL A 91 6.72 5.20 3.73
CA VAL A 91 5.34 5.04 3.24
C VAL A 91 4.75 6.42 3.03
N ILE A 92 4.09 6.65 1.89
CA ILE A 92 3.50 7.96 1.57
C ILE A 92 2.02 7.79 1.22
N ASP A 93 1.15 8.47 1.95
CA ASP A 93 -0.28 8.53 1.66
C ASP A 93 -0.59 9.68 0.69
N PHE A 94 -1.41 9.41 -0.33
CA PHE A 94 -1.97 10.39 -1.24
C PHE A 94 -3.50 10.35 -1.17
N VAL A 95 -4.11 11.53 -1.00
CA VAL A 95 -5.57 11.70 -0.92
C VAL A 95 -5.98 12.85 -1.83
N ASN A 96 -6.93 12.61 -2.74
CA ASN A 96 -7.56 13.69 -3.51
C ASN A 96 -8.34 14.58 -2.53
N ALA A 97 -7.93 15.85 -2.43
CA ALA A 97 -8.46 16.81 -1.47
C ALA A 97 -9.75 17.49 -1.96
N GLU A 98 -10.09 17.36 -3.24
CA GLU A 98 -11.25 18.03 -3.86
C GLU A 98 -12.60 17.67 -3.21
N PRO A 99 -12.90 16.42 -2.82
CA PRO A 99 -14.12 16.09 -2.07
C PRO A 99 -14.18 16.79 -0.70
N LEU A 100 -13.05 16.96 -0.02
CA LEU A 100 -12.97 17.64 1.29
C LEU A 100 -13.25 19.15 1.13
N ILE A 101 -12.66 19.77 0.11
CA ILE A 101 -12.91 21.18 -0.24
C ILE A 101 -14.39 21.39 -0.57
N ARG A 102 -15.00 20.50 -1.37
CA ARG A 102 -16.45 20.54 -1.67
C ARG A 102 -17.32 20.38 -0.41
N ALA A 103 -16.85 19.62 0.58
CA ALA A 103 -17.51 19.49 1.88
C ALA A 103 -17.29 20.69 2.82
N GLY A 104 -16.58 21.73 2.38
CA GLY A 104 -16.33 22.95 3.15
C GLY A 104 -15.08 22.92 4.03
N VAL A 105 -14.23 21.88 3.91
CA VAL A 105 -12.95 21.83 4.63
C VAL A 105 -12.00 22.88 4.04
N LYS A 106 -11.50 23.77 4.89
CA LYS A 106 -10.49 24.77 4.53
C LYS A 106 -9.09 24.20 4.70
N LEU A 107 -8.29 24.25 3.64
CA LEU A 107 -6.92 23.73 3.57
C LEU A 107 -5.87 24.85 3.40
N ASP A 108 -6.32 26.11 3.45
CA ASP A 108 -5.52 27.33 3.27
C ASP A 108 -4.47 27.54 4.36
N THR A 109 -4.67 26.95 5.53
CA THR A 109 -3.72 26.97 6.66
C THR A 109 -2.73 25.79 6.68
N MET A 110 -2.85 24.83 5.75
CA MET A 110 -1.98 23.65 5.74
C MET A 110 -0.58 23.97 5.18
N PRO A 111 0.48 23.32 5.71
CA PRO A 111 1.80 23.38 5.11
C PRO A 111 1.78 22.98 3.64
N ARG A 112 2.56 23.70 2.83
CA ARG A 112 2.69 23.44 1.39
C ARG A 112 3.69 22.33 1.13
N PHE A 113 3.37 21.42 0.22
CA PHE A 113 4.25 20.33 -0.15
C PHE A 113 5.63 20.86 -0.59
N PRO A 114 6.75 20.27 -0.11
CA PRO A 114 8.09 20.84 -0.24
C PRO A 114 8.69 20.79 -1.66
N GLY A 115 8.00 20.19 -2.63
CA GLY A 115 8.35 20.24 -4.06
C GLY A 115 9.52 19.35 -4.48
N LYS A 116 9.97 18.42 -3.62
CA LYS A 116 11.09 17.51 -3.89
C LYS A 116 10.98 16.23 -3.06
N LEU A 117 11.57 15.14 -3.57
CA LEU A 117 11.80 13.89 -2.84
C LEU A 117 12.69 14.13 -1.61
N GLY A 118 12.46 13.38 -0.53
CA GLY A 118 13.15 13.51 0.76
C GLY A 118 12.96 14.87 1.43
N GLY A 119 11.94 15.62 1.03
CA GLY A 119 11.65 16.98 1.49
C GLY A 119 10.62 17.06 2.61
N MET A 120 9.82 16.01 2.80
CA MET A 120 8.72 15.98 3.75
C MET A 120 9.21 15.76 5.18
N THR A 121 8.61 16.45 6.14
CA THR A 121 8.70 16.09 7.56
C THR A 121 7.79 14.88 7.80
N PRO A 122 8.28 13.76 8.37
CA PRO A 122 7.44 12.61 8.65
C PRO A 122 6.24 12.94 9.54
N ASN A 123 5.12 12.28 9.27
CA ASN A 123 3.80 12.46 9.88
C ASN A 123 3.13 13.82 9.67
N GLN A 124 3.75 14.77 8.97
CA GLN A 124 3.13 16.03 8.57
C GLN A 124 2.27 15.84 7.31
N TRP A 125 1.01 16.29 7.37
CA TRP A 125 0.18 16.46 6.17
C TRP A 125 0.53 17.75 5.43
N TYR A 126 0.66 17.65 4.11
CA TYR A 126 0.93 18.76 3.21
C TYR A 126 -0.16 18.91 2.16
N LEU A 127 -0.42 20.14 1.73
CA LEU A 127 -1.23 20.44 0.55
C LEU A 127 -0.33 20.66 -0.68
N LEU A 128 -0.60 19.90 -1.74
CA LEU A 128 -0.13 20.16 -3.11
C LEU A 128 -1.35 20.53 -3.98
N PRO A 129 -1.49 21.78 -4.46
CA PRO A 129 -2.57 22.17 -5.35
C PRO A 129 -2.58 21.45 -6.69
N ALA A 130 -3.74 21.51 -7.34
CA ALA A 130 -3.88 21.13 -8.74
C ALA A 130 -2.89 21.90 -9.63
N GLY A 131 -2.24 21.19 -10.56
CA GLY A 131 -1.30 21.77 -11.52
C GLY A 131 0.13 21.99 -11.02
N GLU A 132 0.41 21.80 -9.72
CA GLU A 132 1.78 21.79 -9.21
C GLU A 132 2.45 20.41 -9.42
N LEU A 133 3.79 20.40 -9.54
CA LEU A 133 4.57 19.18 -9.79
C LEU A 133 4.59 18.31 -8.54
N GLU A 134 4.19 17.06 -8.72
CA GLU A 134 4.31 15.98 -7.75
C GLU A 134 5.56 15.14 -8.12
N PRO A 135 6.64 15.20 -7.34
CA PRO A 135 7.93 14.59 -7.69
C PRO A 135 7.95 13.05 -7.54
N HIS A 136 7.06 12.43 -6.76
CA HIS A 136 7.05 10.98 -6.59
C HIS A 136 6.56 10.26 -7.86
N HIS A 137 5.62 10.86 -8.59
CA HIS A 137 5.15 10.42 -9.91
C HIS A 137 5.89 11.10 -11.07
N GLY A 138 6.48 12.29 -10.83
CA GLY A 138 7.11 13.12 -11.87
C GLY A 138 6.11 13.83 -12.79
N ILE A 139 4.87 14.04 -12.35
CA ILE A 139 3.77 14.64 -13.13
C ILE A 139 3.03 15.72 -12.33
N THR A 140 2.10 16.42 -12.97
CA THR A 140 1.14 17.30 -12.27
C THR A 140 -0.21 16.59 -12.15
N PHE A 141 -0.90 16.77 -11.02
CA PHE A 141 -2.26 16.26 -10.83
C PHE A 141 -3.31 17.35 -11.13
N PRO A 142 -4.44 17.03 -11.77
CA PRO A 142 -5.47 18.02 -12.13
C PRO A 142 -6.39 18.41 -10.94
N PHE A 143 -6.17 17.82 -9.77
CA PHE A 143 -6.89 18.09 -8.52
C PHE A 143 -5.88 18.27 -7.37
N PRO A 144 -6.23 19.00 -6.31
CA PRO A 144 -5.36 19.15 -5.15
C PRO A 144 -5.20 17.82 -4.41
N LEU A 145 -4.00 17.58 -3.88
CA LEU A 145 -3.63 16.42 -3.08
C LEU A 145 -3.34 16.85 -1.63
N LEU A 146 -3.80 16.02 -0.69
CA LEU A 146 -3.16 15.92 0.62
C LEU A 146 -2.14 14.78 0.57
N ILE A 147 -0.91 15.06 0.99
CA ILE A 147 0.22 14.12 0.93
C ILE A 147 0.85 14.04 2.32
N ARG A 148 1.13 12.83 2.82
CA ARG A 148 1.84 12.60 4.10
C ARG A 148 2.83 11.46 3.96
N ALA A 149 4.07 11.70 4.37
CA ALA A 149 5.09 10.67 4.55
C ALA A 149 5.06 10.10 5.98
N VAL A 150 5.38 8.83 6.13
CA VAL A 150 5.63 8.14 7.41
C VAL A 150 7.04 7.55 7.37
N ASN A 151 7.78 7.72 8.45
CA ASN A 151 9.08 7.08 8.69
C ASN A 151 8.85 5.89 9.63
N LEU A 152 9.42 4.73 9.30
CA LEU A 152 9.26 3.47 10.04
C LEU A 152 10.31 3.28 11.16
N LYS A 153 11.20 4.27 11.37
CA LYS A 153 12.36 4.23 12.27
C LYS A 153 12.14 5.03 13.55
#